data_AF-A0A8J4IJA4-F1
#
_entry.id   AF-A0A8J4IJA4-F1
#
_cell.length_a   1.000
_cell.length_b   1.000
_cell.length_c   1.000
_cell.angle_alpha   90.00
_cell.angle_beta   90.00
_cell.angle_gamma   90.00
#
_symmetry.space_group_name_H-M   'P 1'
#
loop_
_entity.id
_entity.type
_entity.pdbx_description
1 polymer ?
#
loop_
_entity_poly.entity_id
_entity_poly.type
_entity_poly.pdbx_seq_one_letter_code
_entity_poly.pdbx_strand_id
1 'polypeptide(L)'
;VAIVVTDGRPQDGVQDVSARARAAGIEIFAIGVGRVDMHTLRQIASEPLDDHVDYVESYSVIEKLTHKFQEAFCVVSDLCATGDHDCEQICISTPGAYKCACKEGFTLNNDGKTCSACSGGSGSALDLVFLIDGSKSVRPENFELVKKFINQIVDSLEVSDKQAQVGLVQYSSSVRQEFPLGQFKNKKDIKAAVKKMAYMEKGTMTGQALKYLIDSSFSIINGARPGVPKVGIVFTDGRSQDYITDAAKKAKDLG
;
A
#
# COMPACT_ATOMS: atom_id res chain seq x y z
N VAL A 1 -2.37 -5.56 -6.17
CA VAL A 1 -2.05 -4.25 -5.55
C VAL A 1 -1.20 -4.41 -4.28
N ALA A 2 0.10 -4.21 -4.30
CA ALA A 2 0.98 -4.36 -3.17
C ALA A 2 1.56 -3.01 -2.78
N ILE A 3 1.24 -2.46 -1.62
CA ILE A 3 1.71 -1.11 -1.24
C ILE A 3 2.95 -1.24 -0.35
N VAL A 4 4.13 -0.90 -0.84
CA VAL A 4 5.42 -1.02 -0.16
C VAL A 4 5.80 0.31 0.49
N VAL A 5 5.76 0.39 1.82
CA VAL A 5 6.20 1.55 2.59
C VAL A 5 7.65 1.32 3.05
N THR A 6 8.59 2.18 2.66
CA THR A 6 10.01 2.07 3.05
C THR A 6 10.61 3.41 3.43
N ASP A 7 11.49 3.44 4.43
CA ASP A 7 12.17 4.65 4.90
C ASP A 7 13.67 4.73 4.57
N GLY A 8 14.15 3.82 3.71
CA GLY A 8 15.57 3.70 3.42
C GLY A 8 15.88 3.03 2.08
N ARG A 9 17.18 2.94 1.77
CA ARG A 9 17.69 2.30 0.55
C ARG A 9 17.82 0.79 0.75
N PRO A 10 17.13 -0.05 -0.04
CA PRO A 10 17.33 -1.49 -0.01
C PRO A 10 18.79 -1.79 -0.35
N GLN A 11 19.33 -2.79 0.35
CA GLN A 11 20.72 -3.20 0.22
C GLN A 11 20.93 -4.22 -0.92
N ASP A 12 19.88 -4.48 -1.72
CA ASP A 12 19.81 -5.49 -2.77
C ASP A 12 18.90 -5.09 -3.97
N GLY A 13 18.88 -5.95 -5.00
CA GLY A 13 18.16 -5.74 -6.25
C GLY A 13 16.65 -6.02 -6.11
N VAL A 14 15.88 -5.00 -5.75
CA VAL A 14 14.40 -5.06 -5.68
C VAL A 14 13.71 -5.19 -7.04
N GLN A 15 14.43 -4.92 -8.13
CA GLN A 15 13.92 -4.81 -9.50
C GLN A 15 13.30 -6.13 -10.01
N ASP A 16 13.94 -7.27 -9.75
CA ASP A 16 13.48 -8.59 -10.22
C ASP A 16 12.29 -9.14 -9.42
N VAL A 17 12.13 -8.72 -8.17
CA VAL A 17 11.02 -9.15 -7.30
C VAL A 17 9.76 -8.40 -7.66
N SER A 18 9.86 -7.08 -7.79
CA SER A 18 8.75 -6.25 -8.21
C SER A 18 8.31 -6.55 -9.64
N ALA A 19 9.24 -6.84 -10.56
CA ALA A 19 8.87 -7.25 -11.92
C ALA A 19 8.02 -8.53 -11.96
N ARG A 20 8.30 -9.51 -11.11
CA ARG A 20 7.54 -10.77 -11.06
C ARG A 20 6.20 -10.64 -10.36
N ALA A 21 6.13 -9.85 -9.30
CA ALA A 21 4.84 -9.52 -8.69
C ALA A 21 3.93 -8.80 -9.70
N ARG A 22 4.45 -7.85 -10.48
CA ARG A 22 3.72 -7.23 -11.59
C ARG A 22 3.27 -8.24 -12.65
N ALA A 23 4.13 -9.17 -13.05
CA ALA A 23 3.80 -10.22 -14.01
C ALA A 23 2.71 -11.19 -13.51
N ALA A 24 2.65 -11.45 -12.20
CA ALA A 24 1.61 -12.26 -11.56
C ALA A 24 0.27 -11.52 -11.39
N GLY A 25 0.10 -10.35 -12.02
CA GLY A 25 -1.09 -9.51 -11.90
C GLY A 25 -1.20 -8.77 -10.56
N ILE A 26 -0.11 -8.73 -9.77
CA ILE A 26 -0.05 -7.96 -8.53
C ILE A 26 0.47 -6.58 -8.89
N GLU A 27 -0.45 -5.63 -9.05
CA GLU A 27 -0.13 -4.19 -9.10
C GLU A 27 0.66 -3.79 -7.84
N ILE A 28 1.60 -2.84 -7.87
CA ILE A 28 2.47 -2.49 -6.71
C ILE A 28 2.51 -0.97 -6.56
N PHE A 29 2.24 -0.43 -5.37
CA PHE A 29 2.44 0.98 -5.02
C PHE A 29 3.65 1.06 -4.10
N ALA A 30 4.46 2.11 -4.14
CA ALA A 30 5.64 2.27 -3.31
C ALA A 30 5.62 3.64 -2.65
N ILE A 31 5.64 3.68 -1.32
CA ILE A 31 5.58 4.89 -0.51
C ILE A 31 6.90 5.07 0.24
N GLY A 32 7.65 6.11 -0.08
CA GLY A 32 8.86 6.48 0.64
C GLY A 32 8.56 7.32 1.89
N VAL A 33 9.16 7.00 3.04
CA VAL A 33 9.06 7.81 4.26
C VAL A 33 10.44 8.32 4.72
N GLY A 34 10.66 9.61 4.89
CA GLY A 34 11.98 10.11 5.30
C GLY A 34 13.00 10.07 4.14
N ARG A 35 14.26 9.70 4.37
CA ARG A 35 15.30 9.78 3.32
C ARG A 35 15.34 8.53 2.45
N VAL A 36 14.52 8.50 1.41
CA VAL A 36 14.39 7.36 0.49
C VAL A 36 14.92 7.69 -0.91
N ASP A 37 15.46 6.69 -1.61
CA ASP A 37 15.87 6.83 -3.01
C ASP A 37 14.67 6.61 -3.94
N MET A 38 14.23 7.66 -4.61
CA MET A 38 13.12 7.62 -5.57
C MET A 38 13.39 6.70 -6.76
N HIS A 39 14.67 6.44 -7.11
CA HIS A 39 14.99 5.47 -8.15
C HIS A 39 14.57 4.05 -7.74
N THR A 40 14.78 3.70 -6.48
CA THR A 40 14.39 2.42 -5.92
C THR A 40 12.87 2.27 -5.85
N LEU A 41 12.15 3.26 -5.34
CA LEU A 41 10.68 3.18 -5.23
C LEU A 41 10.04 2.96 -6.59
N ARG A 42 10.58 3.61 -7.63
CA ARG A 42 10.14 3.42 -9.02
C ARG A 42 10.46 2.04 -9.58
N GLN A 43 11.54 1.40 -9.13
CA GLN A 43 11.81 0.00 -9.50
C GLN A 43 10.83 -0.96 -8.84
N ILE A 44 10.28 -0.58 -7.68
CA ILE A 44 9.34 -1.39 -6.90
C ILE A 44 7.91 -1.27 -7.43
N ALA A 45 7.45 -0.05 -7.69
CA ALA A 45 6.08 0.24 -8.09
C ALA A 45 5.70 -0.30 -9.48
N SER A 46 4.40 -0.41 -9.73
CA SER A 46 3.80 -0.63 -11.04
C SER A 46 3.79 0.64 -11.87
N GLU A 47 3.73 0.47 -13.19
CA GLU A 47 3.40 1.57 -14.09
C GLU A 47 1.87 1.81 -14.07
N PRO A 48 1.40 3.06 -14.20
CA PRO A 48 2.18 4.29 -14.30
C PRO A 48 2.75 4.75 -12.94
N LEU A 49 4.03 5.13 -12.93
CA LEU A 49 4.74 5.48 -11.70
C LEU A 49 4.15 6.69 -10.95
N ASP A 50 3.50 7.62 -11.65
CA ASP A 50 2.90 8.82 -11.03
C ASP A 50 1.68 8.47 -10.15
N ASP A 51 1.02 7.33 -10.41
CA ASP A 51 -0.09 6.83 -9.58
C ASP A 51 0.37 5.85 -8.50
N HIS A 52 1.57 5.29 -8.67
CA HIS A 52 2.06 4.16 -7.88
C HIS A 52 3.26 4.49 -7.00
N VAL A 53 3.79 5.72 -7.03
CA VAL A 53 4.91 6.13 -6.18
C VAL A 53 4.59 7.41 -5.43
N ASP A 54 4.57 7.32 -4.10
CA ASP A 54 4.37 8.45 -3.20
C ASP A 54 5.56 8.65 -2.26
N TYR A 55 5.73 9.86 -1.74
CA TYR A 55 6.79 10.19 -0.80
C TYR A 55 6.30 11.12 0.32
N VAL A 56 6.71 10.83 1.56
CA VAL A 56 6.43 11.64 2.74
C VAL A 56 7.72 11.93 3.52
N GLU A 57 8.01 13.20 3.81
CA GLU A 57 9.29 13.62 4.42
C GLU A 57 9.50 13.11 5.86
N SER A 58 8.44 12.73 6.56
CA SER A 58 8.42 12.13 7.89
C SER A 58 6.98 11.76 8.24
N TYR A 59 6.77 10.76 9.10
CA TYR A 59 5.45 10.45 9.67
C TYR A 59 4.78 11.68 10.36
N SER A 60 5.56 12.68 10.79
CA SER A 60 5.08 13.92 11.42
C SER A 60 4.74 15.07 10.45
N VAL A 61 5.00 14.92 9.15
CA VAL A 61 4.78 15.99 8.15
C VAL A 61 3.35 15.97 7.58
N ILE A 62 2.63 14.85 7.71
CA ILE A 62 1.22 14.73 7.32
C ILE A 62 0.35 15.80 8.00
N GLU A 63 0.65 16.17 9.26
CA GLU A 63 -0.09 17.20 10.00
C GLU A 63 0.42 18.64 9.75
N LYS A 64 1.68 18.82 9.31
CA LYS A 64 2.28 20.15 9.08
C LYS A 64 2.07 20.71 7.67
N LEU A 65 1.65 19.88 6.72
CA LEU A 65 1.33 20.29 5.36
C LEU A 65 0.11 21.24 5.31
N THR A 66 -0.85 21.09 6.24
CA THR A 66 -2.09 21.88 6.26
C THR A 66 -1.86 23.38 6.49
N HIS A 67 -0.85 23.74 7.29
CA HIS A 67 -0.61 25.13 7.69
C HIS A 67 0.24 25.90 6.67
N LYS A 68 1.15 25.20 5.96
CA LYS A 68 1.98 25.78 4.91
C LYS A 68 1.19 26.05 3.63
N PHE A 69 0.11 25.30 3.42
CA PHE A 69 -0.81 25.55 2.32
C PHE A 69 -1.62 26.84 2.57
N GLN A 70 -2.06 27.18 3.78
CA GLN A 70 -2.94 28.34 4.00
C GLN A 70 -2.34 29.72 3.66
N GLU A 71 -1.03 29.92 3.77
CA GLU A 71 -0.40 31.22 3.50
C GLU A 71 -0.12 31.47 2.00
N ALA A 72 -0.15 30.43 1.16
CA ALA A 72 0.23 30.53 -0.24
C ALA A 72 -0.93 30.89 -1.20
N PHE A 73 -2.19 30.97 -0.73
CA PHE A 73 -3.39 31.12 -1.58
C PHE A 73 -4.03 32.50 -1.57
N CYS A 74 -3.39 33.54 -1.02
CA CYS A 74 -3.91 34.88 -1.23
C CYS A 74 -3.65 35.31 -2.68
N VAL A 75 -4.74 35.33 -3.45
CA VAL A 75 -4.91 35.61 -4.89
C VAL A 75 -4.83 34.37 -5.78
N VAL A 76 -5.88 33.54 -5.71
CA VAL A 76 -6.18 32.55 -6.76
C VAL A 76 -7.53 32.90 -7.36
N SER A 77 -7.54 33.29 -8.63
CA SER A 77 -8.74 33.30 -9.46
C SER A 77 -9.33 31.89 -9.47
N ASP A 78 -10.54 31.73 -8.95
CA ASP A 78 -11.25 30.45 -8.88
C ASP A 78 -11.63 29.99 -10.30
N LEU A 79 -10.75 29.22 -10.93
CA LEU A 79 -10.92 28.70 -12.29
C LEU A 79 -12.09 27.71 -12.37
N CYS A 80 -12.40 26.98 -11.30
CA CYS A 80 -13.60 26.13 -11.24
C CYS A 80 -14.91 26.95 -11.27
N ALA A 81 -14.91 28.16 -10.73
CA ALA A 81 -16.09 29.04 -10.80
C ALA A 81 -16.35 29.63 -12.20
N THR A 82 -15.38 29.55 -13.11
CA THR A 82 -15.55 30.04 -14.49
C THR A 82 -16.41 29.13 -15.36
N GLY A 83 -16.57 27.87 -14.95
CA GLY A 83 -17.31 26.85 -15.71
C GLY A 83 -16.61 26.36 -16.99
N ASP A 84 -15.43 26.89 -17.31
CA ASP A 84 -14.62 26.51 -18.47
C ASP A 84 -13.60 25.41 -18.11
N HIS A 85 -14.11 24.34 -17.49
CA HIS A 85 -13.31 23.19 -17.10
C HIS A 85 -13.96 21.89 -17.58
N ASP A 86 -13.15 20.96 -18.08
CA ASP A 86 -13.63 19.70 -18.65
C ASP A 86 -13.73 18.55 -17.62
N CYS A 87 -13.77 18.86 -16.32
CA CYS A 87 -13.88 17.85 -15.28
C CYS A 87 -15.25 17.18 -15.28
N GLU A 88 -15.28 15.85 -15.38
CA GLU A 88 -16.53 15.08 -15.39
C GLU A 88 -17.29 15.18 -14.06
N GLN A 89 -16.58 15.22 -12.92
CA GLN A 89 -17.21 15.13 -11.60
C GLN A 89 -16.85 16.29 -10.66
N ILE A 90 -15.61 16.38 -10.19
CA ILE A 90 -15.18 17.39 -9.21
C ILE A 90 -14.07 18.24 -9.83
N CYS A 91 -14.19 19.57 -9.75
CA CYS A 91 -13.12 20.51 -10.09
C CYS A 91 -12.55 21.10 -8.80
N ILE A 92 -11.22 21.11 -8.69
CA ILE A 92 -10.49 21.70 -7.55
C ILE A 92 -9.60 22.82 -8.09
N SER A 93 -9.91 24.06 -7.70
CA SER A 93 -9.11 25.23 -8.08
C SER A 93 -7.76 25.20 -7.36
N THR A 94 -6.70 25.40 -8.13
CA THR A 94 -5.32 25.51 -7.66
C THR A 94 -4.73 26.86 -8.12
N PRO A 95 -3.64 27.36 -7.53
CA PRO A 95 -3.08 28.65 -7.93
C PRO A 95 -2.66 28.64 -9.40
N GLY A 96 -3.38 29.38 -10.24
CA GLY A 96 -3.12 29.47 -11.68
C GLY A 96 -3.56 28.27 -12.53
N ALA A 97 -4.24 27.27 -11.95
CA ALA A 97 -4.71 26.08 -12.68
C ALA A 97 -5.93 25.42 -11.99
N TYR A 98 -6.46 24.35 -12.58
CA TYR A 98 -7.44 23.48 -11.91
C TYR A 98 -7.03 22.02 -12.06
N LYS A 99 -7.51 21.17 -11.15
CA LYS A 99 -7.39 19.71 -11.24
C LYS A 99 -8.76 19.06 -11.14
N CYS A 100 -8.97 17.99 -11.87
CA CYS A 100 -10.18 17.18 -11.75
C CYS A 100 -9.99 16.10 -10.68
N ALA A 101 -11.07 15.80 -9.98
CA ALA A 101 -11.15 14.71 -9.01
C ALA A 101 -12.48 13.97 -9.20
N CYS A 102 -12.57 12.77 -8.63
CA CYS A 102 -13.75 11.93 -8.74
C CYS A 102 -14.44 11.77 -7.38
N LYS A 103 -15.76 11.55 -7.43
CA LYS A 103 -16.57 11.22 -6.25
C LYS A 103 -16.17 9.86 -5.70
N GLU A 104 -16.56 9.60 -4.46
CA GLU A 104 -16.32 8.31 -3.82
C GLU A 104 -16.80 7.15 -4.72
N GLY A 105 -15.94 6.14 -4.88
CA GLY A 105 -16.21 4.99 -5.75
C GLY A 105 -15.83 5.19 -7.23
N PHE A 106 -15.09 6.25 -7.58
CA PHE A 106 -14.59 6.51 -8.94
C PHE A 106 -13.09 6.84 -8.93
N THR A 107 -12.37 6.45 -9.98
CA THR A 107 -10.96 6.80 -10.22
C THR A 107 -10.85 7.70 -11.44
N LEU A 108 -9.95 8.70 -11.37
CA LEU A 108 -9.66 9.60 -12.48
C LEU A 108 -8.94 8.82 -13.59
N ASN A 109 -9.41 8.97 -14.82
CA ASN A 109 -8.81 8.32 -15.99
C ASN A 109 -7.52 9.03 -16.41
N ASN A 110 -6.75 8.36 -17.27
CA ASN A 110 -5.49 8.87 -17.83
C ASN A 110 -5.61 10.20 -18.59
N ASP A 111 -6.83 10.61 -18.95
CA ASP A 111 -7.08 11.92 -19.57
C ASP A 111 -7.09 13.07 -18.54
N GLY A 112 -7.01 12.76 -17.25
CA GLY A 112 -7.02 13.71 -16.15
C GLY A 112 -8.35 14.46 -15.99
N LYS A 113 -9.43 14.00 -16.65
CA LYS A 113 -10.70 14.72 -16.79
C LYS A 113 -11.92 13.85 -16.52
N THR A 114 -11.93 12.62 -17.03
CA THR A 114 -13.04 11.67 -16.89
C THR A 114 -12.82 10.72 -15.72
N CYS A 115 -13.91 10.17 -15.20
CA CYS A 115 -13.94 9.32 -14.03
C CYS A 115 -14.52 7.95 -14.41
N SER A 116 -13.75 6.88 -14.24
CA SER A 116 -14.29 5.52 -14.33
C SER A 116 -14.77 5.09 -12.95
N ALA A 117 -15.93 4.43 -12.88
CA ALA A 117 -16.33 3.78 -11.65
C ALA A 117 -15.22 2.82 -11.22
N CYS A 118 -14.74 2.97 -9.97
CA CYS A 118 -13.89 1.97 -9.36
C CYS A 118 -14.66 0.67 -9.44
N SER A 119 -14.18 -0.27 -10.26
CA SER A 119 -14.67 -1.65 -10.21
C SER A 119 -14.38 -2.30 -8.85
N GLY A 120 -13.70 -1.57 -7.94
CA GLY A 120 -13.47 -1.86 -6.53
C GLY A 120 -14.49 -1.24 -5.53
N GLY A 121 -15.50 -0.48 -6.00
CA GLY A 121 -16.33 0.41 -5.16
C GLY A 121 -17.83 0.12 -5.10
N SER A 122 -18.28 -1.02 -5.62
CA SER A 122 -19.65 -1.52 -5.41
C SER A 122 -19.70 -3.02 -5.63
N GLY A 123 -19.50 -3.80 -4.56
CA GLY A 123 -19.77 -5.24 -4.54
C GLY A 123 -18.66 -6.17 -5.06
N SER A 124 -17.48 -5.66 -5.39
CA SER A 124 -16.34 -6.49 -5.80
C SER A 124 -15.57 -7.01 -4.58
N ALA A 125 -15.45 -8.34 -4.48
CA ALA A 125 -14.57 -9.00 -3.54
C ALA A 125 -13.12 -8.48 -3.66
N LEU A 126 -12.40 -8.41 -2.53
CA LEU A 126 -10.99 -8.02 -2.45
C LEU A 126 -10.28 -8.90 -1.43
N ASP A 127 -9.08 -9.40 -1.74
CA ASP A 127 -8.22 -10.09 -0.78
C ASP A 127 -6.99 -9.22 -0.46
N LEU A 128 -6.97 -8.63 0.74
CA LEU A 128 -5.91 -7.74 1.21
C LEU A 128 -5.05 -8.43 2.27
N VAL A 129 -3.74 -8.49 2.10
CA VAL A 129 -2.80 -8.98 3.10
C VAL A 129 -1.81 -7.88 3.47
N PHE A 130 -1.66 -7.63 4.77
CA PHE A 130 -0.62 -6.78 5.32
C PHE A 130 0.63 -7.60 5.63
N LEU A 131 1.80 -7.15 5.19
CA LEU A 131 3.10 -7.74 5.48
C LEU A 131 3.94 -6.71 6.26
N ILE A 132 4.08 -6.91 7.57
CA ILE A 132 4.62 -5.91 8.49
C ILE A 132 6.02 -6.30 8.96
N ASP A 133 6.99 -5.42 8.76
CA ASP A 133 8.31 -5.52 9.36
C ASP A 133 8.22 -5.25 10.87
N GLY A 134 8.55 -6.27 11.65
CA GLY A 134 8.66 -6.23 13.11
C GLY A 134 10.11 -6.35 13.58
N SER A 135 11.08 -6.05 12.71
CA SER A 135 12.51 -6.07 13.03
C SER A 135 12.90 -4.93 13.97
N LYS A 136 14.05 -5.08 14.64
CA LYS A 136 14.58 -4.13 15.61
C LYS A 136 14.80 -2.73 15.03
N SER A 137 15.10 -2.58 13.74
CA SER A 137 15.34 -1.28 13.11
C SER A 137 14.11 -0.39 13.16
N VAL A 138 12.91 -0.98 13.00
CA VAL A 138 11.62 -0.29 12.98
C VAL A 138 11.40 0.51 14.26
N ARG A 139 11.84 -0.01 15.42
CA ARG A 139 11.59 0.52 16.77
C ARG A 139 10.14 0.39 17.25
N PRO A 140 9.90 0.24 18.56
CA PRO A 140 8.56 0.07 19.11
C PRO A 140 7.61 1.24 18.78
N GLU A 141 8.11 2.48 18.76
CA GLU A 141 7.27 3.66 18.55
C GLU A 141 6.69 3.70 17.13
N ASN A 142 7.51 3.37 16.12
CA ASN A 142 7.04 3.32 14.73
C ASN A 142 6.15 2.10 14.49
N PHE A 143 6.40 0.97 15.17
CA PHE A 143 5.54 -0.21 15.06
C PHE A 143 4.10 0.10 15.54
N GLU A 144 3.95 0.91 16.59
CA GLU A 144 2.63 1.38 17.02
C GLU A 144 1.96 2.35 16.02
N LEU A 145 2.75 3.16 15.29
CA LEU A 145 2.22 3.97 14.18
C LEU A 145 1.73 3.10 13.02
N VAL A 146 2.46 2.06 12.65
CA VAL A 146 2.05 1.11 11.61
C VAL A 146 0.73 0.43 12.00
N LYS A 147 0.56 -0.02 13.26
CA LYS A 147 -0.72 -0.55 13.75
C LYS A 147 -1.87 0.43 13.60
N LYS A 148 -1.65 1.71 13.92
CA LYS A 148 -2.68 2.77 13.75
C LYS A 148 -3.05 2.95 12.28
N PHE A 149 -2.06 2.93 11.40
CA PHE A 149 -2.28 3.09 9.97
C PHE A 149 -3.05 1.89 9.36
N ILE A 150 -2.72 0.65 9.76
CA ILE A 150 -3.51 -0.54 9.38
C ILE A 150 -4.97 -0.37 9.82
N ASN A 151 -5.21 0.11 11.03
CA ASN A 151 -6.57 0.34 11.52
C ASN A 151 -7.33 1.39 10.70
N GLN A 152 -6.67 2.44 10.23
CA GLN A 152 -7.26 3.46 9.35
C GLN A 152 -7.65 2.86 7.99
N ILE A 153 -6.80 2.02 7.39
CA ILE A 153 -7.13 1.31 6.15
C ILE A 153 -8.31 0.36 6.37
N VAL A 154 -8.31 -0.42 7.47
CA VAL A 154 -9.42 -1.34 7.77
C VAL A 154 -10.75 -0.59 7.96
N ASP A 155 -10.72 0.64 8.48
CA ASP A 155 -11.91 1.47 8.63
C ASP A 155 -12.51 1.90 7.28
N SER A 156 -11.72 2.05 6.21
CA SER A 156 -12.21 2.40 4.88
C SER A 156 -12.70 1.20 4.03
N LEU A 157 -12.43 -0.03 4.45
CA LEU A 157 -12.82 -1.25 3.70
C LEU A 157 -14.24 -1.72 4.07
N GLU A 158 -14.90 -2.47 3.20
CA GLU A 158 -16.13 -3.21 3.56
C GLU A 158 -15.79 -4.68 3.82
N VAL A 159 -15.53 -5.03 5.08
CA VAL A 159 -15.07 -6.37 5.48
C VAL A 159 -16.26 -7.33 5.63
N SER A 160 -16.27 -8.40 4.83
CA SER A 160 -17.24 -9.49 4.92
C SER A 160 -16.77 -10.73 4.16
N ASP A 161 -17.51 -11.84 4.25
CA ASP A 161 -17.21 -13.06 3.48
C ASP A 161 -17.27 -12.85 1.96
N LYS A 162 -18.08 -11.87 1.52
CA LYS A 162 -18.36 -11.60 0.10
C LYS A 162 -17.56 -10.41 -0.45
N GLN A 163 -17.13 -9.48 0.40
CA GLN A 163 -16.40 -8.27 0.00
C GLN A 163 -14.93 -8.38 0.37
N ALA A 164 -14.38 -7.48 1.19
CA ALA A 164 -12.97 -7.49 1.55
C ALA A 164 -12.66 -8.56 2.60
N GLN A 165 -11.66 -9.39 2.34
CA GLN A 165 -11.02 -10.26 3.32
C GLN A 165 -9.63 -9.70 3.63
N VAL A 166 -9.25 -9.72 4.91
CA VAL A 166 -7.98 -9.16 5.38
C VAL A 166 -7.14 -10.23 6.06
N GLY A 167 -5.89 -10.37 5.63
CA GLY A 167 -4.86 -11.18 6.27
C GLY A 167 -3.74 -10.28 6.80
N LEU A 168 -2.99 -10.78 7.78
CA LEU A 168 -1.83 -10.07 8.31
C LEU A 168 -0.70 -11.04 8.64
N VAL A 169 0.48 -10.67 8.17
CA VAL A 169 1.75 -11.36 8.39
C VAL A 169 2.73 -10.35 8.95
N GLN A 170 3.44 -10.74 9.99
CA GLN A 170 4.56 -10.00 10.54
C GLN A 170 5.85 -10.74 10.20
N TYR A 171 6.94 -10.04 9.93
CA TYR A 171 8.23 -10.66 9.68
C TYR A 171 9.37 -9.96 10.42
N SER A 172 10.42 -10.72 10.71
CA SER A 172 11.70 -10.22 11.21
C SER A 172 12.81 -11.20 10.79
N SER A 173 13.47 -11.89 11.71
CA SER A 173 14.32 -13.07 11.43
C SER A 173 13.52 -14.32 11.10
N SER A 174 12.20 -14.25 11.20
CA SER A 174 11.27 -15.30 10.81
C SER A 174 9.97 -14.66 10.35
N VAL A 175 9.19 -15.36 9.54
CA VAL A 175 7.84 -14.95 9.15
C VAL A 175 6.82 -15.53 10.14
N ARG A 176 5.92 -14.70 10.62
CA ARG A 176 4.83 -15.07 11.53
C ARG A 176 3.50 -14.61 10.93
N GLN A 177 2.62 -15.57 10.67
CA GLN A 177 1.24 -15.27 10.31
C GLN A 177 0.48 -14.88 11.58
N GLU A 178 -0.01 -13.64 11.64
CA GLU A 178 -0.87 -13.18 12.74
C GLU A 178 -2.31 -13.65 12.49
N PHE A 179 -2.79 -13.58 11.24
CA PHE A 179 -4.03 -14.24 10.81
C PHE A 179 -4.11 -14.39 9.27
N PRO A 180 -4.67 -15.50 8.74
CA PRO A 180 -4.98 -15.67 7.32
C PRO A 180 -6.14 -14.79 6.84
N LEU A 181 -6.33 -14.75 5.52
CA LEU A 181 -7.55 -14.22 4.90
C LEU A 181 -8.77 -15.00 5.39
N GLY A 182 -9.90 -14.31 5.55
CA GLY A 182 -11.17 -14.92 5.92
C GLY A 182 -11.29 -15.36 7.39
N GLN A 183 -10.22 -15.29 8.19
CA GLN A 183 -10.30 -15.61 9.63
C GLN A 183 -11.25 -14.65 10.37
N PHE A 184 -11.15 -13.35 10.07
CA PHE A 184 -12.02 -12.33 10.67
C PHE A 184 -12.95 -11.75 9.63
N LYS A 185 -14.24 -11.68 9.99
CA LYS A 185 -15.33 -11.27 9.08
C LYS A 185 -15.87 -9.87 9.37
N ASN A 186 -15.28 -9.17 10.34
CA ASN A 186 -15.69 -7.84 10.74
C ASN A 186 -14.47 -7.00 11.16
N LYS A 187 -14.61 -5.68 11.01
CA LYS A 187 -13.54 -4.71 11.33
C LYS A 187 -13.11 -4.78 12.79
N LYS A 188 -14.05 -4.99 13.71
CA LYS A 188 -13.80 -4.96 15.16
C LYS A 188 -12.76 -6.02 15.56
N ASP A 189 -12.91 -7.23 15.04
CA ASP A 189 -12.01 -8.35 15.38
C ASP A 189 -10.64 -8.19 14.71
N ILE A 190 -10.58 -7.70 13.47
CA ILE A 190 -9.31 -7.35 12.81
C ILE A 190 -8.55 -6.31 13.64
N LYS A 191 -9.20 -5.21 14.03
CA LYS A 191 -8.57 -4.13 14.83
C LYS A 191 -8.12 -4.64 16.20
N ALA A 192 -8.89 -5.54 16.82
CA ALA A 192 -8.51 -6.17 18.08
C ALA A 192 -7.29 -7.09 17.92
N ALA A 193 -7.19 -7.83 16.82
CA ALA A 193 -6.02 -8.65 16.51
C ALA A 193 -4.78 -7.78 16.25
N VAL A 194 -4.90 -6.73 15.42
CA VAL A 194 -3.82 -5.77 15.13
C VAL A 194 -3.29 -5.13 16.42
N LYS A 195 -4.18 -4.72 17.33
CA LYS A 195 -3.78 -4.14 18.63
C LYS A 195 -2.97 -5.12 19.50
N LYS A 196 -3.28 -6.42 19.43
CA LYS A 196 -2.63 -7.48 20.22
C LYS A 196 -1.30 -7.98 19.63
N MET A 197 -0.94 -7.57 18.41
CA MET A 197 0.31 -8.01 17.78
C MET A 197 1.52 -7.66 18.65
N ALA A 198 2.37 -8.66 18.88
CA ALA A 198 3.61 -8.52 19.65
C ALA A 198 4.77 -8.16 18.73
N TYR A 199 5.52 -7.12 19.10
CA TYR A 199 6.71 -6.71 18.36
C TYR A 199 7.81 -7.78 18.47
N MET A 200 8.50 -8.07 17.35
CA MET A 200 9.43 -9.22 17.27
C MET A 200 10.87 -8.86 17.63
N GLU A 201 11.32 -7.63 17.35
CA GLU A 201 12.64 -7.09 17.77
C GLU A 201 13.88 -7.87 17.27
N LYS A 202 13.76 -8.62 16.17
CA LYS A 202 14.87 -9.40 15.59
C LYS A 202 15.40 -8.77 14.29
N GLY A 203 16.09 -9.54 13.45
CA GLY A 203 16.62 -9.09 12.15
C GLY A 203 15.51 -8.88 11.09
N THR A 204 15.90 -8.69 9.83
CA THR A 204 14.98 -8.33 8.74
C THR A 204 15.20 -9.25 7.54
N MET A 205 14.23 -10.12 7.25
CA MET A 205 14.22 -11.07 6.12
C MET A 205 13.08 -10.76 5.14
N THR A 206 13.18 -9.63 4.43
CA THR A 206 12.12 -9.16 3.53
C THR A 206 11.90 -10.11 2.35
N GLY A 207 12.95 -10.77 1.85
CA GLY A 207 12.84 -11.74 0.76
C GLY A 207 12.01 -12.97 1.16
N GLN A 208 12.23 -13.49 2.38
CA GLN A 208 11.42 -14.58 2.92
C GLN A 208 9.96 -14.16 3.15
N ALA A 209 9.75 -12.92 3.60
CA ALA A 209 8.44 -12.35 3.86
C ALA A 209 7.61 -12.21 2.58
N LEU A 210 8.19 -11.66 1.51
CA LEU A 210 7.54 -11.56 0.20
C LEU A 210 7.24 -12.94 -0.40
N LYS A 211 8.16 -13.90 -0.24
CA LYS A 211 7.91 -15.29 -0.65
C LYS A 211 6.73 -15.89 0.10
N TYR A 212 6.65 -15.69 1.41
CA TYR A 212 5.53 -16.17 2.21
C TYR A 212 4.21 -15.53 1.77
N LEU A 213 4.22 -14.23 1.45
CA LEU A 213 3.05 -13.54 0.96
C LEU A 213 2.49 -14.17 -0.32
N ILE A 214 3.37 -14.46 -1.28
CA ILE A 214 3.01 -15.04 -2.59
C ILE A 214 2.64 -16.53 -2.46
N ASP A 215 3.53 -17.35 -1.86
CA ASP A 215 3.39 -18.81 -1.83
C ASP A 215 2.36 -19.29 -0.82
N SER A 216 2.17 -18.54 0.27
CA SER A 216 1.35 -18.95 1.42
C SER A 216 0.15 -18.04 1.62
N SER A 217 0.33 -16.74 1.85
CA SER A 217 -0.78 -15.86 2.24
C SER A 217 -1.86 -15.73 1.18
N PHE A 218 -1.48 -15.73 -0.10
CA PHE A 218 -2.41 -15.70 -1.23
C PHE A 218 -2.81 -17.09 -1.77
N SER A 219 -2.54 -18.15 -1.02
CA SER A 219 -3.01 -19.49 -1.36
C SER A 219 -4.46 -19.72 -0.94
N ILE A 220 -5.15 -20.61 -1.64
CA ILE A 220 -6.55 -20.98 -1.35
C ILE A 220 -6.68 -21.54 0.07
N ILE A 221 -5.67 -22.28 0.55
CA ILE A 221 -5.67 -22.86 1.91
C ILE A 221 -5.61 -21.78 3.00
N ASN A 222 -5.07 -20.59 2.68
CA ASN A 222 -5.01 -19.44 3.59
C ASN A 222 -6.12 -18.41 3.32
N GLY A 223 -7.17 -18.82 2.60
CA GLY A 223 -8.40 -18.03 2.43
C GLY A 223 -8.47 -17.20 1.16
N ALA A 224 -7.43 -17.22 0.30
CA ALA A 224 -7.48 -16.46 -0.95
C ALA A 224 -8.52 -17.04 -1.93
N ARG A 225 -9.31 -16.15 -2.53
CA ARG A 225 -10.42 -16.51 -3.42
C ARG A 225 -9.96 -16.49 -4.89
N PRO A 226 -10.29 -17.53 -5.68
CA PRO A 226 -10.03 -17.54 -7.12
C PRO A 226 -10.74 -16.38 -7.83
N GLY A 227 -10.07 -15.73 -8.78
CA GLY A 227 -10.63 -14.61 -9.55
C GLY A 227 -10.84 -13.30 -8.78
N VAL A 228 -10.54 -13.26 -7.48
CA VAL A 228 -10.61 -12.06 -6.66
C VAL A 228 -9.28 -11.29 -6.73
N PRO A 229 -9.29 -9.95 -6.91
CA PRO A 229 -8.11 -9.12 -6.85
C PRO A 229 -7.34 -9.31 -5.54
N LYS A 230 -6.02 -9.49 -5.65
CA LYS A 230 -5.11 -9.74 -4.51
C LYS A 230 -4.21 -8.55 -4.28
N VAL A 231 -4.13 -8.14 -3.03
CA VAL A 231 -3.53 -6.88 -2.62
C VAL A 231 -2.62 -7.08 -1.42
N GLY A 232 -1.31 -6.82 -1.54
CA GLY A 232 -0.30 -7.08 -0.52
C GLY A 232 0.42 -5.84 0.01
N ILE A 233 -0.06 -5.21 1.07
CA ILE A 233 0.59 -3.99 1.62
C ILE A 233 1.78 -4.37 2.49
N VAL A 234 2.99 -4.01 2.09
CA VAL A 234 4.26 -4.28 2.78
C VAL A 234 4.74 -3.03 3.52
N PHE A 235 5.05 -3.14 4.81
CA PHE A 235 5.72 -2.10 5.58
C PHE A 235 7.11 -2.57 5.95
N THR A 236 8.15 -1.80 5.63
CA THR A 236 9.54 -2.13 5.93
C THR A 236 10.35 -0.91 6.35
N ASP A 237 11.32 -1.10 7.26
CA ASP A 237 12.36 -0.10 7.54
C ASP A 237 13.65 -0.50 6.81
N GLY A 238 13.73 -0.03 5.55
CA GLY A 238 14.81 0.00 4.56
C GLY A 238 16.07 -0.89 4.56
N ARG A 239 16.32 -1.85 5.47
CA ARG A 239 17.58 -2.64 5.52
C ARG A 239 17.32 -4.14 5.74
N SER A 240 17.23 -4.90 4.65
CA SER A 240 17.22 -6.38 4.71
C SER A 240 18.63 -6.94 4.90
N GLN A 241 18.75 -8.10 5.57
CA GLN A 241 20.03 -8.81 5.81
C GLN A 241 20.15 -10.14 5.04
N ASP A 242 19.22 -10.46 4.14
CA ASP A 242 19.16 -11.73 3.41
C ASP A 242 19.43 -11.60 1.90
N TYR A 243 20.07 -12.61 1.32
CA TYR A 243 20.41 -12.66 -0.11
C TYR A 243 19.16 -12.96 -0.96
N ILE A 244 18.63 -11.92 -1.62
CA ILE A 244 17.46 -11.98 -2.51
C ILE A 244 17.84 -12.54 -3.89
N THR A 245 18.05 -13.86 -4.00
CA THR A 245 18.25 -14.54 -5.30
C THR A 245 17.40 -15.80 -5.48
N ASP A 246 17.06 -16.52 -4.40
CA ASP A 246 16.37 -17.83 -4.51
C ASP A 246 14.84 -17.76 -4.40
N ALA A 247 14.31 -16.74 -3.74
CA ALA A 247 12.89 -16.39 -3.87
C ALA A 247 12.56 -15.91 -5.30
N ALA A 248 13.61 -15.53 -6.08
CA ALA A 248 13.46 -14.89 -7.37
C ALA A 248 13.27 -15.84 -8.57
N LYS A 249 14.24 -16.71 -8.77
CA LYS A 249 14.02 -18.12 -8.45
C LYS A 249 12.68 -18.76 -8.87
N LYS A 250 11.89 -19.00 -7.83
CA LYS A 250 10.78 -19.95 -7.80
C LYS A 250 9.45 -19.39 -8.31
N ALA A 251 9.26 -18.07 -8.31
CA ALA A 251 8.06 -17.46 -8.91
C ALA A 251 8.11 -17.43 -10.45
N LYS A 252 9.28 -17.69 -11.05
CA LYS A 252 9.46 -17.78 -12.51
C LYS A 252 8.85 -19.08 -13.10
N ASP A 253 8.66 -20.11 -12.28
CA ASP A 253 8.27 -21.45 -12.74
C ASP A 253 6.79 -21.79 -12.46
N LEU A 254 6.02 -20.89 -11.85
CA LEU A 254 4.62 -21.14 -11.47
C LEU A 254 3.56 -20.44 -12.34
N GLY A 255 3.98 -19.74 -13.40
CA GLY A 255 3.09 -19.10 -14.38
C GLY A 255 2.72 -17.69 -14.00
#